data_AF-A0A1R1BB88-F1
#
_entry.id   AF-A0A1R1BB88-F1
#
_cell.length_a   1.000
_cell.length_b   1.000
_cell.length_c   1.000
_cell.angle_alpha   90.00
_cell.angle_beta   90.00
_cell.angle_gamma   90.00
#
_symmetry.space_group_name_H-M   'P 1'
#
loop_
_entity.id
_entity.type
_entity.pdbx_description
1 polymer ?
#
loop_
_entity_poly.entity_id
_entity_poly.type
_entity_poly.pdbx_seq_one_letter_code
_entity_poly.pdbx_strand_id
1 'polypeptide(L)'
;MILKDLTSVKKLWIPIGIILVTLISFVSFAYLLPVKKTVHETSSVPWEGGKWRTSTPEEQGIHSAELADVLKIVQIQHTNIHSLLIVRNGFLVLSTYFAPYQEGDGVFYQVHSVTKSITSA
;
A
#
# COMPACT_ATOMS: atom_id res chain seq x y z
N MET A 1 -48.66 6.49 -54.28
CA MET A 1 -48.06 5.31 -53.60
C MET A 1 -46.66 5.68 -53.07
N ILE A 2 -46.53 6.69 -52.21
CA ILE A 2 -45.22 7.19 -51.71
C ILE A 2 -45.31 7.63 -50.22
N LEU A 3 -46.49 8.07 -49.77
CA LEU A 3 -46.74 8.51 -48.38
C LEU A 3 -46.76 7.40 -47.31
N LYS A 4 -46.78 6.12 -47.71
CA LYS A 4 -46.79 4.98 -46.78
C LYS A 4 -45.38 4.54 -46.34
N ASP A 5 -44.35 4.91 -47.11
CA ASP A 5 -42.95 4.56 -46.81
C ASP A 5 -42.37 5.41 -45.67
N LEU A 6 -42.67 6.72 -45.67
CA LEU A 6 -42.09 7.65 -44.71
C LEU A 6 -42.53 7.38 -43.25
N THR A 7 -43.71 6.76 -43.06
CA THR A 7 -44.22 6.37 -41.74
C THR A 7 -43.67 5.00 -41.28
N SER A 8 -43.33 4.11 -42.23
CA SER A 8 -42.71 2.82 -41.97
C SER A 8 -41.25 2.96 -41.55
N VAL A 9 -40.50 3.84 -42.24
CA VAL A 9 -39.11 4.17 -41.88
C VAL A 9 -39.06 4.80 -40.49
N LYS A 10 -39.90 5.79 -40.17
CA LYS A 10 -39.92 6.41 -38.83
C LYS A 10 -40.26 5.42 -37.71
N LYS A 11 -41.12 4.43 -37.96
CA LYS A 11 -41.45 3.35 -37.01
C LYS A 11 -40.26 2.46 -36.64
N LEU A 12 -39.33 2.27 -37.57
CA LEU A 12 -38.14 1.43 -37.36
C LEU A 12 -37.01 2.17 -36.62
N TRP A 13 -36.92 3.50 -36.77
CA TRP A 13 -35.85 4.31 -36.19
C TRP A 13 -36.11 4.73 -34.73
N ILE A 14 -37.38 4.84 -34.32
CA ILE A 14 -37.78 5.12 -32.93
C ILE A 14 -37.24 4.08 -31.93
N PRO A 15 -37.40 2.75 -32.12
CA PRO A 15 -36.89 1.76 -31.18
C PRO A 15 -35.35 1.70 -31.16
N ILE A 16 -34.69 1.95 -32.29
CA ILE A 16 -33.22 1.98 -32.39
C ILE A 16 -32.65 3.14 -31.56
N GLY A 17 -33.28 4.32 -31.63
CA GLY A 17 -32.90 5.47 -30.81
C GLY A 17 -33.08 5.20 -29.31
N ILE A 18 -34.17 4.54 -28.93
CA ILE A 18 -34.43 4.17 -27.52
C ILE A 18 -33.37 3.18 -27.03
N ILE A 19 -33.03 2.16 -27.81
CA ILE A 19 -32.01 1.16 -27.45
C ILE A 19 -30.64 1.83 -27.26
N LEU A 20 -30.25 2.75 -28.14
CA LEU A 20 -28.99 3.50 -28.02
C LEU A 20 -28.96 4.37 -26.75
N VAL A 21 -30.05 5.08 -26.44
CA VAL A 21 -30.14 5.89 -25.22
C VAL A 21 -30.09 5.02 -23.97
N THR A 22 -30.74 3.85 -23.96
CA THR A 22 -30.64 2.91 -22.84
C THR A 22 -29.25 2.33 -22.66
N LEU A 23 -28.55 2.07 -23.78
CA LEU A 23 -27.18 1.53 -23.75
C LEU A 23 -26.19 2.58 -23.23
N ILE A 24 -26.33 3.83 -23.66
CA ILE A 24 -25.50 4.96 -23.21
C ILE A 24 -25.74 5.27 -21.73
N SER A 25 -27.00 5.22 -21.27
CA SER A 25 -27.35 5.39 -19.86
C SER A 25 -26.76 4.28 -18.99
N PHE A 26 -26.78 3.03 -19.46
CA PHE A 26 -26.18 1.90 -18.77
C PHE A 26 -24.65 2.02 -18.65
N VAL A 27 -23.98 2.48 -19.72
CA VAL A 27 -22.53 2.75 -19.69
C VAL A 27 -22.22 3.89 -18.71
N SER A 28 -22.98 4.99 -18.72
CA SER A 28 -22.80 6.09 -17.77
C SER A 28 -23.07 5.66 -16.33
N PHE A 29 -24.02 4.75 -16.10
CA PHE A 29 -24.28 4.15 -14.79
C PHE A 29 -23.13 3.23 -14.34
N ALA A 30 -22.51 2.49 -15.26
CA ALA A 30 -21.31 1.71 -14.97
C ALA A 30 -20.10 2.59 -14.61
N TYR A 31 -19.98 3.79 -15.18
CA TYR A 31 -18.98 4.79 -14.78
C TYR A 31 -19.29 5.49 -13.46
N LEU A 32 -20.55 5.46 -12.99
CA LEU A 32 -20.97 5.95 -11.67
C LEU A 32 -20.80 4.90 -10.57
N LEU A 33 -20.53 3.63 -10.93
CA LEU A 33 -20.08 2.66 -9.94
C LEU A 33 -18.74 3.17 -9.40
N PRO A 34 -18.64 3.54 -8.11
CA PRO A 34 -17.34 3.80 -7.53
C PRO A 34 -16.54 2.52 -7.74
N VAL A 35 -15.44 2.59 -8.52
CA VAL A 35 -14.42 1.55 -8.47
C VAL A 35 -14.07 1.47 -6.99
N LYS A 36 -14.58 0.43 -6.33
CA LYS A 36 -14.27 0.12 -4.96
C LYS A 36 -12.79 -0.22 -5.01
N LYS A 37 -11.92 0.79 -4.88
CA LYS A 37 -10.54 0.57 -4.52
C LYS A 37 -10.64 -0.29 -3.28
N THR A 38 -10.27 -1.55 -3.42
CA THR A 38 -10.02 -2.44 -2.31
C THR A 38 -8.86 -1.81 -1.58
N VAL A 39 -9.17 -0.81 -0.75
CA VAL A 39 -8.38 -0.51 0.43
C VAL A 39 -8.43 -1.83 1.16
N HIS A 40 -7.33 -2.59 1.08
CA HIS A 40 -7.16 -3.75 1.93
C HIS A 40 -7.44 -3.24 3.33
N GLU A 41 -8.51 -3.76 3.92
CA GLU A 41 -8.81 -3.56 5.32
C GLU A 41 -7.63 -4.20 6.06
N THR A 42 -6.60 -3.40 6.32
CA THR A 42 -5.46 -3.81 7.08
C THR A 42 -6.01 -4.17 8.45
N SER A 43 -6.10 -5.47 8.74
CA SER A 43 -6.33 -5.97 10.09
C SER A 43 -5.51 -5.09 11.02
N SER A 44 -6.18 -4.42 11.95
CA SER A 44 -5.68 -3.29 12.73
C SER A 44 -4.65 -3.69 13.79
N VAL A 45 -3.86 -4.72 13.52
CA VAL A 45 -2.81 -5.20 14.41
C VAL A 45 -1.53 -5.39 13.58
N PRO A 46 -0.62 -4.41 13.62
CA PRO A 46 0.76 -4.54 13.12
C PRO A 46 1.52 -5.77 13.66
N TRP A 47 1.02 -6.30 14.77
CA TRP A 47 1.60 -7.33 15.61
C TRP A 47 0.64 -8.51 15.74
N GLU A 48 0.83 -9.53 14.91
CA GLU A 48 0.04 -10.77 14.95
C GLU A 48 0.92 -11.88 15.54
N GLY A 49 0.48 -12.52 16.62
CA GLY A 49 1.15 -13.70 17.18
C GLY A 49 2.57 -13.49 17.70
N GLY A 50 2.94 -12.27 18.11
CA GLY A 50 4.28 -12.00 18.63
C GLY A 50 5.31 -11.60 17.57
N LYS A 51 4.87 -11.28 16.35
CA LYS A 51 5.76 -10.90 15.25
C LYS A 51 5.18 -9.73 14.45
N TRP A 52 6.07 -8.88 13.94
CA TRP A 52 5.72 -7.85 12.97
C TRP A 52 5.41 -8.48 11.61
N ARG A 53 4.40 -7.96 10.93
CA ARG A 53 4.23 -8.25 9.49
C ARG A 53 5.34 -7.57 8.70
N THR A 54 5.96 -8.27 7.76
CA THR A 54 7.05 -7.74 6.93
C THR A 54 6.50 -7.17 5.62
N SER A 55 7.08 -6.08 5.11
CA SER A 55 6.79 -5.53 3.78
C SER A 55 8.07 -5.00 3.15
N THR A 56 8.09 -4.90 1.83
CA THR A 56 9.24 -4.36 1.10
C THR A 56 9.39 -2.85 1.33
N PRO A 57 10.59 -2.28 1.20
CA PRO A 57 10.79 -0.83 1.22
C PRO A 57 9.88 -0.11 0.22
N GLU A 58 9.77 -0.62 -1.00
CA GLU A 58 9.00 -0.01 -2.10
C GLU A 58 7.51 0.07 -1.77
N GLU A 59 6.92 -1.00 -1.25
CA GLU A 59 5.51 -1.04 -0.82
C GLU A 59 5.22 -0.03 0.30
N GLN A 60 6.22 0.26 1.13
CA GLN A 60 6.12 1.26 2.19
C GLN A 60 6.59 2.66 1.76
N GLY A 61 6.83 2.88 0.46
CA GLY A 61 7.24 4.17 -0.09
C GLY A 61 8.64 4.60 0.38
N ILE A 62 9.56 3.64 0.51
CA ILE A 62 10.97 3.84 0.81
C ILE A 62 11.77 3.40 -0.41
N HIS A 63 12.70 4.24 -0.88
CA HIS A 63 13.62 3.87 -1.95
C HIS A 63 14.71 2.93 -1.40
N SER A 64 14.73 1.67 -1.86
CA SER A 64 15.73 0.69 -1.40
C SER A 64 17.17 1.10 -1.69
N ALA A 65 17.42 1.88 -2.75
CA ALA A 65 18.73 2.41 -3.06
C ALA A 65 19.27 3.32 -1.93
N GLU A 66 18.45 4.23 -1.41
CA GLU A 66 18.82 5.09 -0.29
C GLU A 66 19.07 4.28 0.99
N LEU A 67 18.26 3.24 1.21
CA LEU A 67 18.44 2.32 2.33
C LEU A 67 19.79 1.59 2.23
N ALA A 68 20.14 1.12 1.04
CA ALA A 68 21.42 0.46 0.78
C ALA A 68 22.60 1.41 1.02
N ASP A 69 22.48 2.68 0.63
CA ASP A 69 23.50 3.70 0.90
C ASP A 69 23.68 3.94 2.41
N VAL A 70 22.59 4.02 3.18
CA VAL A 70 22.66 4.11 4.65
C VAL A 70 23.39 2.90 5.24
N LEU A 71 23.03 1.68 4.83
CA LEU A 71 23.68 0.47 5.33
C LEU A 71 25.18 0.46 5.01
N LYS A 72 25.56 0.91 3.81
CA LYS A 72 26.95 1.04 3.39
C LYS A 72 27.70 2.09 4.20
N ILE A 73 27.08 3.24 4.49
CA ILE A 73 27.68 4.30 5.32
C ILE A 73 27.97 3.77 6.72
N VAL A 74 27.02 3.08 7.35
CA VAL A 74 27.20 2.51 8.69
C VAL A 74 28.37 1.51 8.70
N GLN A 75 28.48 0.67 7.67
CA GLN A 75 29.57 -0.29 7.55
C GLN A 75 30.94 0.37 7.34
N ILE A 76 31.03 1.38 6.45
CA ILE A 76 32.31 2.03 6.09
C ILE A 76 32.81 2.93 7.23
N GLN A 77 31.91 3.65 7.89
CA GLN A 77 32.30 4.63 8.92
C GLN A 77 32.66 3.98 10.25
N HIS A 78 32.49 2.67 10.39
CA HIS A 78 32.66 1.94 11.66
C HIS A 78 31.94 2.63 12.82
N THR A 79 30.76 3.18 12.53
CA THR A 79 29.95 3.88 13.51
C THR A 79 29.55 2.88 14.60
N ASN A 80 29.50 3.33 15.85
CA ASN A 80 29.09 2.50 16.98
C ASN A 80 27.58 2.22 16.97
N ILE A 81 27.09 1.58 15.91
CA ILE A 81 25.71 1.20 15.66
C ILE A 81 25.69 -0.32 15.57
N HIS A 82 24.94 -0.96 16.47
CA HIS A 82 24.92 -2.41 16.58
C HIS A 82 23.80 -3.04 15.74
N SER A 83 22.67 -2.36 15.63
CA SER A 83 21.53 -2.79 14.82
C SER A 83 20.71 -1.60 14.31
N LEU A 84 19.95 -1.83 13.25
CA LEU A 84 19.00 -0.89 12.67
C LEU A 84 17.67 -1.61 12.39
N LEU A 85 16.58 -1.06 12.94
CA LEU A 85 15.22 -1.55 12.77
C LEU A 85 14.35 -0.43 12.21
N ILE A 86 13.61 -0.70 11.14
CA ILE A 86 12.68 0.25 10.51
C ILE A 86 11.30 -0.38 10.40
N VAL A 87 10.33 0.26 11.05
CA VAL A 87 8.91 -0.07 10.98
C VAL A 87 8.16 1.12 10.41
N ARG A 88 7.35 0.92 9.37
CA ARG A 88 6.53 1.97 8.73
C ARG A 88 5.13 1.44 8.46
N ASN A 89 4.12 2.25 8.78
CA ASN A 89 2.70 1.90 8.65
C ASN A 89 2.33 0.56 9.32
N GLY A 90 3.03 0.18 10.39
CA GLY A 90 2.84 -1.11 11.07
C GLY A 90 3.52 -2.32 10.42
N PHE A 91 4.30 -2.13 9.36
CA PHE A 91 5.09 -3.19 8.74
C PHE A 91 6.57 -3.05 9.07
N LEU A 92 7.21 -4.15 9.41
CA LEU A 92 8.66 -4.27 9.46
C LEU A 92 9.20 -4.18 8.03
N VAL A 93 10.05 -3.19 7.77
CA VAL A 93 10.66 -2.96 6.46
C VAL A 93 12.10 -3.46 6.44
N LEU A 94 12.84 -3.22 7.52
CA LEU A 94 14.23 -3.60 7.66
C LEU A 94 14.50 -3.99 9.11
N SER A 95 15.20 -5.11 9.30
CA SER A 95 15.87 -5.46 10.55
C SER A 95 17.25 -5.97 10.20
N THR A 96 18.30 -5.34 10.73
CA THR A 96 19.68 -5.77 10.47
C THR A 96 20.56 -5.52 11.68
N TYR A 97 21.56 -6.38 11.83
CA TYR A 97 22.60 -6.29 12.85
C TYR A 97 23.95 -6.14 12.13
N PHE A 98 24.79 -5.26 12.65
CA PHE A 98 26.12 -5.01 12.10
C PHE A 98 27.16 -5.84 12.85
N ALA A 99 28.13 -6.41 12.13
CA ALA A 99 29.16 -7.23 12.75
C ALA A 99 29.94 -6.43 13.82
N PRO A 100 30.30 -7.05 14.96
CA PRO A 100 30.19 -8.48 15.27
C PRO A 100 28.84 -8.92 15.90
N TYR A 101 27.86 -8.03 16.03
CA TYR A 101 26.59 -8.29 16.72
C TYR A 101 25.64 -9.15 15.90
N GLN A 102 24.79 -9.93 16.59
CA GLN A 102 23.83 -10.82 15.95
C GLN A 102 22.49 -10.82 16.69
N GLU A 103 21.43 -11.17 15.98
CA GLU A 103 20.14 -11.39 16.61
C GLU A 103 20.23 -12.53 17.64
N GLY A 104 19.79 -12.28 18.87
CA GLY A 104 19.80 -13.29 19.92
C GLY A 104 21.18 -13.57 20.55
N ASP A 105 22.18 -12.71 20.31
CA ASP A 105 23.51 -12.81 20.93
C ASP A 105 23.51 -12.64 22.46
N GLY A 106 22.38 -12.28 23.05
CA GLY A 106 22.22 -12.07 24.49
C GLY A 106 22.92 -10.80 25.00
N VAL A 107 23.32 -9.89 24.11
CA VAL A 107 23.96 -8.64 24.47
C VAL A 107 22.90 -7.66 24.99
N PHE A 108 23.16 -7.13 26.19
CA PHE A 108 22.30 -6.12 26.81
C PHE A 108 22.86 -4.72 26.57
N TYR A 109 21.99 -3.79 26.15
CA TYR A 109 22.36 -2.40 25.89
C TYR A 109 21.81 -1.47 26.97
N GLN A 110 22.65 -0.53 27.40
CA GLN A 110 22.21 0.58 28.23
C GLN A 110 21.48 1.61 27.36
N VAL A 111 20.16 1.71 27.51
CA VAL A 111 19.32 2.60 26.68
C VAL A 111 19.02 3.95 27.34
N HIS A 112 19.63 4.25 28.49
CA HIS A 112 19.54 5.52 29.24
C HIS A 112 18.13 6.14 29.24
N SER A 113 17.94 7.29 28.59
CA SER A 113 16.66 8.03 28.62
C SER A 113 15.52 7.35 27.86
N VAL A 114 15.77 6.28 27.10
CA VAL A 114 14.69 5.47 26.49
C VAL A 114 13.77 4.90 27.56
N THR A 115 14.26 4.62 28.77
CA THR A 115 13.41 4.14 29.88
C THR A 115 12.30 5.13 30.25
N LYS A 116 12.51 6.43 29.98
CA LYS A 116 11.53 7.47 30.27
C LYS A 116 10.24 7.30 29.48
N SER A 117 10.31 6.81 28.23
CA SER A 117 9.10 6.58 27.42
C SER A 117 8.21 5.48 27.98
N ILE A 118 8.80 4.55 28.75
CA ILE A 118 8.06 3.48 29.43
C ILE A 118 7.48 4.01 30.73
N THR A 119 8.25 4.76 31.52
CA THR A 119 7.76 5.29 32.81
C THR A 119 6.75 6.42 32.68
N SER A 120 6.67 7.08 31.52
CA SER A 120 5.69 8.15 31.26
C SER A 120 4.34 7.64 30.74
N ALA A 121 4.25 6.38 30.32
CA ALA A 121 3.02 5.77 29.82
C ALA A 121 2.08 5.40 30.97
#